data_AF-A0A836QSG1-F1
#
_entry.id   AF-A0A836QSG1-F1
#
_cell.length_a   1.000
_cell.length_b   1.000
_cell.length_c   1.000
_cell.angle_alpha   90.00
_cell.angle_beta   90.00
_cell.angle_gamma   90.00
#
_symmetry.space_group_name_H-M   'P 1'
#
loop_
_entity.id
_entity.type
_entity.pdbx_description
1 polymer ?
#
loop_
_entity_poly.entity_id
_entity_poly.type
_entity_poly.pdbx_seq_one_letter_code
_entity_poly.pdbx_strand_id
1 'polypeptide(L)'
;GGAQEHYGVTPDLCTLGKIVGGGFPLAAIAGKTDLMSYFDKEKVGKAGFTFQNGTLSGNPIAAVAGLKTQEILRRSSSYERIRANGERIMRGIHGYLDAMSIPHQIVGDPVMFDVVFTRAPVDDNRGALRGDAERSKRFNFHLRNTNVLKLDSKFYISLALTEDDLSLTLNAVSDAARHIVDV
;
A
#
# COMPACT_ATOMS: atom_id res chain seq x y z
N GLY A 1 -10.64 7.54 6.35
CA GLY A 1 -9.84 8.75 6.08
C GLY A 1 -8.35 8.50 6.07
N GLY A 2 -7.88 7.42 5.42
CA GLY A 2 -6.44 7.16 5.19
C GLY A 2 -5.54 7.31 6.42
N ALA A 3 -4.29 7.68 6.18
CA ALA A 3 -3.30 7.96 7.23
C ALA A 3 -3.68 9.18 8.10
N GLN A 4 -4.44 10.13 7.55
CA GLN A 4 -4.89 11.33 8.26
C GLN A 4 -5.73 10.97 9.48
N GLU A 5 -6.77 10.15 9.27
CA GLU A 5 -7.62 9.67 10.34
C GLU A 5 -6.87 8.72 11.28
N HIS A 6 -6.04 7.83 10.72
CA HIS A 6 -5.31 6.84 11.51
C HIS A 6 -4.30 7.47 12.49
N TYR A 7 -3.57 8.50 12.05
CA TYR A 7 -2.56 9.18 12.87
C TYR A 7 -3.06 10.48 13.50
N GLY A 8 -4.32 10.85 13.29
CA GLY A 8 -4.89 12.10 13.83
C GLY A 8 -4.26 13.38 13.25
N VAL A 9 -3.82 13.35 11.99
CA VAL A 9 -3.15 14.48 11.31
C VAL A 9 -4.06 15.03 10.22
N THR A 10 -4.42 16.32 10.31
CA THR A 10 -5.13 17.03 9.26
C THR A 10 -4.17 17.92 8.46
N PRO A 11 -3.86 17.60 7.19
CA PRO A 11 -2.97 18.40 6.38
C PRO A 11 -3.71 19.59 5.73
N ASP A 12 -2.96 20.63 5.36
CA ASP A 12 -3.49 21.75 4.58
C ASP A 12 -3.91 21.31 3.17
N LEU A 13 -3.13 20.41 2.57
CA LEU A 13 -3.34 19.81 1.26
C LEU A 13 -3.14 18.29 1.32
N CYS A 14 -3.91 17.57 0.52
CA CYS A 14 -3.87 16.13 0.38
C CYS A 14 -3.94 15.77 -1.11
N THR A 15 -3.03 14.91 -1.54
CA THR A 15 -3.07 14.32 -2.89
C THR A 15 -3.49 12.86 -2.79
N LEU A 16 -4.49 12.47 -3.58
CA LEU A 16 -5.04 11.12 -3.66
C LEU A 16 -4.87 10.59 -5.08
N GLY A 17 -4.67 9.28 -5.21
CA GLY A 17 -4.49 8.63 -6.50
C GLY A 17 -4.69 7.12 -6.39
N LYS A 18 -4.10 6.38 -7.33
CA LYS A 18 -4.15 4.91 -7.37
C LYS A 18 -5.61 4.41 -7.35
N ILE A 19 -6.01 3.70 -6.29
CA ILE A 19 -7.31 3.05 -6.18
C ILE A 19 -8.49 4.04 -6.16
N VAL A 20 -8.25 5.35 -6.01
CA VAL A 20 -9.32 6.37 -6.02
C VAL A 20 -10.14 6.34 -7.31
N GLY A 21 -9.53 5.94 -8.44
CA GLY A 21 -10.21 5.77 -9.73
C GLY A 21 -10.74 4.36 -10.01
N GLY A 22 -10.67 3.44 -9.05
CA GLY A 22 -11.15 2.07 -9.23
C GLY A 22 -10.45 1.30 -10.37
N GLY A 23 -9.16 1.56 -10.59
CA GLY A 23 -8.37 0.98 -11.67
C GLY A 23 -8.25 1.86 -12.93
N PHE A 24 -9.02 2.94 -13.01
CA PHE A 24 -8.91 3.94 -14.08
C PHE A 24 -8.03 5.13 -13.67
N PRO A 25 -7.44 5.86 -14.63
CA PRO A 25 -6.66 7.07 -14.34
C PRO A 25 -7.52 8.14 -13.66
N LEU A 26 -7.31 8.31 -12.35
CA LEU A 26 -7.89 9.38 -11.55
C LEU A 26 -6.96 9.72 -10.37
N ALA A 27 -6.81 11.01 -10.13
CA ALA A 27 -6.19 11.56 -8.95
C ALA A 27 -7.04 12.75 -8.47
N ALA A 28 -6.89 13.11 -7.21
CA ALA A 28 -7.56 14.24 -6.62
C ALA A 28 -6.59 15.04 -5.76
N ILE A 29 -6.75 16.36 -5.77
CA ILE A 29 -6.17 17.25 -4.78
C ILE A 29 -7.34 17.71 -3.91
N ALA A 30 -7.17 17.59 -2.60
CA ALA A 30 -8.11 18.06 -1.60
C ALA A 30 -7.36 18.92 -0.59
N GLY A 31 -8.06 19.78 0.14
CA GLY A 31 -7.41 20.62 1.14
C GLY A 31 -8.35 21.62 1.76
N LYS A 32 -7.78 22.54 2.52
CA LYS A 32 -8.52 23.65 3.13
C LYS A 32 -9.21 24.52 2.06
N THR A 33 -10.37 25.05 2.41
CA THR A 33 -11.23 25.81 1.49
C THR A 33 -10.55 27.06 0.94
N ASP A 34 -9.76 27.76 1.76
CA ASP A 34 -8.98 28.92 1.37
C ASP A 34 -7.96 28.56 0.28
N LEU A 35 -7.25 27.44 0.40
CA LEU A 35 -6.33 26.96 -0.62
C LEU A 35 -7.06 26.47 -1.89
N MET A 36 -8.14 25.71 -1.73
CA MET A 36 -8.92 25.21 -2.88
C MET A 36 -9.62 26.34 -3.66
N SER A 37 -9.88 27.50 -3.03
CA SER A 37 -10.46 28.65 -3.73
C SER A 37 -9.57 29.22 -4.85
N TYR A 38 -8.26 28.92 -4.85
CA TYR A 38 -7.36 29.35 -5.92
C TYR A 38 -7.67 28.70 -7.27
N PHE A 39 -8.44 27.59 -7.29
CA PHE A 39 -8.96 26.97 -8.51
C PHE A 39 -10.29 27.59 -9.00
N ASP A 40 -10.84 28.58 -8.28
CA ASP A 40 -12.07 29.27 -8.60
C ASP A 40 -11.78 30.75 -8.90
N LYS A 41 -11.72 31.08 -10.19
CA LYS A 41 -11.35 32.42 -10.67
C LYS A 41 -12.27 33.52 -10.13
N GLU A 42 -13.55 33.23 -9.88
CA GLU A 42 -14.50 34.22 -9.39
C GLU A 42 -14.22 34.60 -7.93
N LYS A 43 -13.63 33.69 -7.14
CA LYS A 43 -13.31 33.94 -5.73
C LYS A 43 -12.01 34.70 -5.52
N VAL A 44 -10.98 34.40 -6.30
CA VAL A 44 -9.62 34.95 -6.09
C VAL A 44 -9.20 35.97 -7.15
N GLY A 45 -10.05 36.23 -8.14
CA GLY A 45 -9.76 37.10 -9.27
C GLY A 45 -8.67 36.55 -10.20
N LYS A 46 -8.38 37.28 -11.29
CA LYS A 46 -7.41 36.83 -12.31
C LYS A 46 -5.99 36.64 -11.77
N ALA A 47 -5.56 37.48 -10.81
CA ALA A 47 -4.20 37.44 -10.28
C ALA A 47 -3.97 36.26 -9.32
N GLY A 48 -4.99 35.83 -8.58
CA GLY A 48 -4.91 34.67 -7.69
C GLY A 48 -5.25 33.34 -8.37
N PHE A 49 -5.90 33.36 -9.52
CA PHE A 49 -6.39 32.14 -10.16
C PHE A 49 -5.26 31.21 -10.62
N THR A 50 -5.28 29.98 -10.13
CA THR A 50 -4.42 28.88 -10.58
C THR A 50 -5.16 28.07 -11.63
N PHE A 51 -4.71 28.18 -12.88
CA PHE A 51 -5.30 27.41 -13.97
C PHE A 51 -4.93 25.93 -13.86
N GLN A 52 -5.95 25.09 -13.68
CA GLN A 52 -5.84 23.64 -13.77
C GLN A 52 -6.73 23.15 -14.91
N ASN A 53 -6.14 22.40 -15.84
CA ASN A 53 -6.87 21.77 -16.92
C ASN A 53 -6.28 20.38 -17.19
N GLY A 54 -7.13 19.47 -17.66
CA GLY A 54 -6.72 18.20 -18.21
C GLY A 54 -7.91 17.58 -18.93
N THR A 55 -7.71 17.16 -20.18
CA THR A 55 -8.78 16.67 -21.07
C THR A 55 -9.63 15.55 -20.47
N LEU A 56 -9.03 14.71 -19.62
CA LEU A 56 -9.67 13.56 -18.98
C LEU A 56 -9.92 13.77 -17.48
N SER A 57 -9.70 14.99 -16.97
CA SER A 57 -9.97 15.32 -15.57
C SER A 57 -11.45 15.15 -15.29
N GLY A 58 -11.77 14.32 -14.29
CA GLY A 58 -13.17 14.02 -13.95
C GLY A 58 -13.92 13.23 -15.02
N ASN A 59 -13.22 12.46 -15.87
CA ASN A 59 -13.89 11.62 -16.86
C ASN A 59 -14.93 10.69 -16.19
N PRO A 60 -16.14 10.54 -16.76
CA PRO A 60 -17.24 9.83 -16.10
C PRO A 60 -16.92 8.37 -15.75
N ILE A 61 -16.12 7.68 -16.56
CA ILE A 61 -15.78 6.27 -16.33
C ILE A 61 -14.98 6.13 -15.03
N ALA A 62 -13.90 6.90 -14.89
CA ALA A 62 -13.08 6.87 -13.70
C ALA A 62 -13.83 7.39 -12.45
N ALA A 63 -14.70 8.38 -12.62
CA ALA A 63 -15.55 8.88 -11.54
C ALA A 63 -16.52 7.81 -11.02
N VAL A 64 -17.23 7.11 -11.91
CA VAL A 64 -18.16 6.03 -11.52
C VAL A 64 -17.43 4.84 -10.90
N ALA A 65 -16.30 4.42 -11.49
CA ALA A 65 -15.47 3.35 -10.93
C ALA A 65 -14.91 3.71 -9.55
N GLY A 66 -14.46 4.96 -9.37
CA GLY A 66 -14.00 5.49 -8.10
C GLY A 66 -15.09 5.53 -7.04
N LEU A 67 -16.28 6.05 -7.38
CA LEU A 67 -17.44 6.06 -6.48
C LEU A 67 -17.82 4.64 -6.03
N LYS A 68 -17.85 3.68 -6.96
CA LYS A 68 -18.17 2.28 -6.62
C LYS A 68 -17.09 1.65 -5.75
N THR A 69 -15.82 1.95 -5.99
CA THR A 69 -14.70 1.50 -5.15
C THR A 69 -14.84 2.03 -3.72
N GLN A 70 -15.13 3.33 -3.56
CA GLN A 70 -15.35 3.93 -2.24
C GLN A 70 -16.55 3.35 -1.53
N GLU A 71 -17.65 3.08 -2.24
CA GLU A 71 -18.82 2.41 -1.70
C GLU A 71 -18.48 1.02 -1.16
N ILE A 72 -17.82 0.18 -1.96
CA ILE A 72 -17.40 -1.17 -1.55
C ILE A 72 -16.51 -1.11 -0.31
N LEU A 73 -15.49 -0.24 -0.30
CA LEU A 73 -14.58 -0.11 0.83
C LEU A 73 -15.28 0.40 2.11
N ARG A 74 -16.38 1.15 1.99
CA ARG A 74 -17.19 1.63 3.12
C ARG A 74 -18.19 0.61 3.64
N ARG A 75 -18.41 -0.51 2.94
CA ARG A 75 -19.26 -1.59 3.46
C ARG A 75 -18.68 -2.14 4.76
N SER A 76 -19.57 -2.56 5.65
CA SER A 76 -19.23 -3.09 6.96
C SER A 76 -18.09 -4.11 6.89
N SER A 77 -17.11 -3.95 7.78
CA SER A 77 -15.95 -4.82 7.94
C SER A 77 -14.97 -4.94 6.77
N SER A 78 -15.12 -4.17 5.69
CA SER A 78 -14.16 -4.23 4.57
C SER A 78 -12.74 -3.83 4.98
N TYR A 79 -12.61 -2.72 5.71
CA TYR A 79 -11.32 -2.26 6.24
C TYR A 79 -10.76 -3.15 7.36
N GLU A 80 -11.62 -3.75 8.18
CA GLU A 80 -11.22 -4.70 9.21
C GLU A 80 -10.66 -5.98 8.56
N ARG A 81 -11.37 -6.53 7.57
CA ARG A 81 -10.96 -7.74 6.86
C ARG A 81 -9.64 -7.56 6.11
N ILE A 82 -9.46 -6.47 5.37
CA ILE A 82 -8.21 -6.23 4.63
C ILE A 82 -7.01 -6.07 5.57
N ARG A 83 -7.19 -5.41 6.72
CA ARG A 83 -6.15 -5.32 7.76
C ARG A 83 -5.86 -6.68 8.38
N ALA A 84 -6.89 -7.43 8.79
CA ALA A 84 -6.73 -8.76 9.38
C ALA A 84 -5.99 -9.73 8.44
N ASN A 85 -6.29 -9.69 7.14
CA ASN A 85 -5.57 -10.46 6.12
C ASN A 85 -4.08 -10.08 6.08
N GLY A 86 -3.78 -8.79 6.07
CA GLY A 86 -2.41 -8.29 6.07
C GLY A 86 -1.64 -8.70 7.32
N GLU A 87 -2.23 -8.51 8.50
CA GLU A 87 -1.62 -8.92 9.76
C GLU A 87 -1.37 -10.42 9.83
N ARG A 88 -2.28 -11.24 9.27
CA ARG A 88 -2.09 -12.70 9.22
C ARG A 88 -0.86 -13.05 8.38
N ILE A 89 -0.69 -12.42 7.21
CA ILE A 89 0.49 -12.64 6.37
C ILE A 89 1.76 -12.14 7.07
N MET A 90 1.72 -10.95 7.69
CA MET A 90 2.85 -10.41 8.46
C MET A 90 3.27 -11.34 9.60
N ARG A 91 2.31 -11.83 10.40
CA ARG A 91 2.58 -12.78 11.50
C ARG A 91 3.17 -14.09 10.97
N GLY A 92 2.67 -14.59 9.84
CA GLY A 92 3.22 -15.78 9.20
C GLY A 92 4.66 -15.59 8.75
N ILE A 93 4.94 -14.49 8.05
CA ILE A 93 6.31 -14.12 7.65
C ILE A 93 7.22 -14.05 8.88
N HIS A 94 6.83 -13.31 9.92
CA HIS A 94 7.59 -13.21 11.15
C HIS A 94 7.90 -14.59 11.74
N GLY A 95 6.87 -15.41 11.95
CA GLY A 95 7.03 -16.74 12.54
C GLY A 95 7.95 -17.67 11.75
N TYR A 96 7.83 -17.70 10.41
CA TYR A 96 8.67 -18.56 9.58
C TYR A 96 10.13 -18.10 9.52
N LEU A 97 10.38 -16.79 9.48
CA LEU A 97 11.74 -16.24 9.46
C LEU A 97 12.41 -16.36 10.84
N ASP A 98 11.66 -16.12 11.93
CA ASP A 98 12.14 -16.30 13.31
C ASP A 98 12.52 -17.76 13.58
N ALA A 99 11.69 -18.71 13.13
CA ALA A 99 11.96 -20.15 13.28
C ALA A 99 13.29 -20.60 12.63
N MET A 100 13.78 -19.82 11.66
CA MET A 100 15.06 -20.06 10.97
C MET A 100 16.16 -19.09 11.41
N SER A 101 15.92 -18.29 12.45
CA SER A 101 16.86 -17.28 12.95
C SER A 101 17.33 -16.28 11.89
N ILE A 102 16.51 -16.00 10.87
CA ILE A 102 16.82 -15.05 9.81
C ILE A 102 16.55 -13.63 10.33
N PRO A 103 17.55 -12.74 10.39
CA PRO A 103 17.33 -11.36 10.81
C PRO A 103 16.44 -10.61 9.83
N HIS A 104 15.36 -10.03 10.34
CA HIS A 104 14.41 -9.30 9.52
C HIS A 104 13.63 -8.26 10.34
N GLN A 105 13.04 -7.30 9.63
CA GLN A 105 12.01 -6.41 10.14
C GLN A 105 10.90 -6.32 9.10
N ILE A 106 9.64 -6.43 9.54
CA ILE A 106 8.50 -6.12 8.69
C ILE A 106 8.17 -4.64 8.86
N VAL A 107 8.21 -3.90 7.75
CA VAL A 107 8.03 -2.44 7.74
C VAL A 107 6.81 -2.07 6.91
N GLY A 108 5.86 -1.37 7.53
CA GLY A 108 4.68 -0.82 6.87
C GLY A 108 3.39 -1.03 7.65
N ASP A 109 2.27 -0.69 7.02
CA ASP A 109 0.93 -0.93 7.55
C ASP A 109 0.44 -2.31 7.09
N PRO A 110 -0.43 -3.01 7.85
CA PRO A 110 -1.02 -4.28 7.40
C PRO A 110 -1.56 -4.29 5.97
N VAL A 111 -2.08 -3.18 5.45
CA VAL A 111 -2.57 -3.14 4.06
C VAL A 111 -1.47 -2.95 3.01
N MET A 112 -0.27 -2.53 3.44
CA MET A 112 0.90 -2.29 2.59
C MET A 112 2.21 -2.33 3.41
N PHE A 113 2.94 -3.44 3.34
CA PHE A 113 4.18 -3.67 4.08
C PHE A 113 5.22 -4.40 3.23
N ASP A 114 6.45 -4.50 3.71
CA ASP A 114 7.47 -5.38 3.13
C ASP A 114 8.43 -5.93 4.20
N VAL A 115 9.27 -6.88 3.81
CA VAL A 115 10.31 -7.47 4.65
C VAL A 115 11.66 -6.86 4.31
N VAL A 116 12.32 -6.29 5.30
CA VAL A 116 13.72 -5.85 5.20
C VAL A 116 14.56 -6.85 5.98
N PHE A 117 15.46 -7.55 5.30
CA PHE A 117 16.36 -8.52 5.93
C PHE A 117 17.55 -7.80 6.56
N THR A 118 17.51 -7.64 7.88
CA THR A 118 18.49 -6.85 8.64
C THR A 118 18.41 -7.17 10.14
N ARG A 119 19.51 -6.92 10.86
CA ARG A 119 19.53 -6.85 12.34
C ARG A 119 19.34 -5.43 12.87
N ALA A 120 19.65 -4.43 12.05
CA ALA A 120 19.63 -3.02 12.45
C ALA A 120 18.20 -2.44 12.32
N PRO A 121 17.83 -1.46 13.17
CA PRO A 121 16.58 -0.70 13.04
C PRO A 121 16.35 -0.10 11.65
N VAL A 122 15.10 -0.13 11.19
CA VAL A 122 14.64 0.46 9.92
C VAL A 122 13.69 1.62 10.19
N ASP A 123 14.25 2.75 10.60
CA ASP A 123 13.48 3.96 10.94
C ASP A 123 13.35 4.95 9.77
N ASP A 124 14.15 4.75 8.72
CA ASP A 124 14.17 5.62 7.54
C ASP A 124 14.52 4.86 6.25
N ASN A 125 14.50 5.59 5.13
CA ASN A 125 14.84 5.02 3.83
C ASN A 125 16.28 4.49 3.77
N ARG A 126 17.23 5.13 4.48
CA ARG A 126 18.63 4.66 4.51
C ARG A 126 18.74 3.34 5.27
N GLY A 127 17.97 3.17 6.34
CA GLY A 127 17.83 1.90 7.06
C GLY A 127 17.28 0.80 6.15
N ALA A 128 16.24 1.08 5.37
CA ALA A 128 15.67 0.11 4.44
C ALA A 128 16.67 -0.32 3.36
N LEU A 129 17.45 0.63 2.81
CA LEU A 129 18.47 0.36 1.79
C LEU A 129 19.69 -0.41 2.31
N ARG A 130 19.91 -0.45 3.63
CA ARG A 130 20.97 -1.26 4.26
C ARG A 130 20.58 -2.74 4.41
N GLY A 131 19.30 -3.08 4.16
CA GLY A 131 18.86 -4.46 4.17
C GLY A 131 19.58 -5.31 3.12
N ASP A 132 19.61 -6.62 3.36
CA ASP A 132 20.20 -7.60 2.46
C ASP A 132 19.35 -7.73 1.19
N ALA A 133 19.71 -6.94 0.17
CA ALA A 133 18.98 -6.87 -1.09
C ALA A 133 19.01 -8.19 -1.87
N GLU A 134 20.09 -8.96 -1.78
CA GLU A 134 20.18 -10.27 -2.44
C GLU A 134 19.25 -11.28 -1.79
N ARG A 135 19.16 -11.29 -0.45
CA ARG A 135 18.17 -12.11 0.25
C ARG A 135 16.75 -11.68 -0.08
N SER A 136 16.45 -10.39 -0.15
CA SER A 136 15.16 -9.88 -0.62
C SER A 136 14.82 -10.39 -2.03
N LYS A 137 15.75 -10.30 -2.98
CA LYS A 137 15.55 -10.80 -4.35
C LYS A 137 15.26 -12.29 -4.37
N ARG A 138 16.02 -13.09 -3.63
CA ARG A 138 15.82 -14.54 -3.52
C ARG A 138 14.46 -14.87 -2.91
N PHE A 139 14.10 -14.24 -1.81
CA PHE A 139 12.80 -14.42 -1.16
C PHE A 139 11.65 -14.14 -2.14
N ASN A 140 11.69 -13.00 -2.84
CA ASN A 140 10.65 -12.63 -3.81
C ASN A 140 10.64 -13.57 -5.03
N PHE A 141 11.81 -14.02 -5.49
CA PHE A 141 11.92 -15.01 -6.57
C PHE A 141 11.26 -16.34 -6.19
N HIS A 142 11.48 -16.83 -4.97
CA HIS A 142 10.83 -18.04 -4.48
C HIS A 142 9.31 -17.89 -4.40
N LEU A 143 8.80 -16.77 -3.88
CA LEU A 143 7.35 -16.52 -3.86
C LEU A 143 6.73 -16.60 -5.27
N ARG A 144 7.40 -16.02 -6.27
CA ARG A 144 6.94 -16.08 -7.68
C ARG A 144 6.94 -17.50 -8.22
N ASN A 145 7.95 -18.30 -7.88
CA ASN A 145 8.01 -19.72 -8.29
C ASN A 145 6.98 -20.62 -7.59
N THR A 146 6.39 -20.15 -6.48
CA THR A 146 5.30 -20.83 -5.77
C THR A 146 3.94 -20.18 -6.05
N ASN A 147 3.76 -19.58 -7.24
CA ASN A 147 2.52 -18.97 -7.73
C ASN A 147 2.01 -17.76 -6.92
N VAL A 148 2.86 -17.12 -6.12
CA VAL A 148 2.53 -15.86 -5.45
C VAL A 148 3.24 -14.72 -6.19
N LEU A 149 2.46 -13.96 -6.97
CA LEU A 149 3.00 -12.81 -7.70
C LEU A 149 3.30 -11.64 -6.75
N LYS A 150 4.44 -11.72 -6.09
CA LYS A 150 5.05 -10.59 -5.37
C LYS A 150 6.20 -10.02 -6.20
N LEU A 151 6.11 -8.73 -6.51
CA LEU A 151 7.20 -8.00 -7.15
C LEU A 151 8.38 -7.82 -6.18
N ASP A 152 9.49 -7.30 -6.68
CA ASP A 152 10.61 -6.86 -5.82
C ASP A 152 10.29 -5.52 -5.12
N SER A 153 9.13 -5.51 -4.47
CA SER A 153 8.51 -4.37 -3.80
C SER A 153 7.53 -4.86 -2.73
N LYS A 154 6.81 -3.91 -2.13
CA LYS A 154 5.84 -4.11 -1.04
C LYS A 154 4.77 -5.13 -1.40
N PHE A 155 4.30 -5.84 -0.39
CA PHE A 155 2.99 -6.50 -0.43
C PHE A 155 1.89 -5.44 -0.49
N TYR A 156 0.86 -5.69 -1.29
CA TYR A 156 -0.37 -4.91 -1.33
C TYR A 156 -1.52 -5.87 -1.07
N ILE A 157 -2.20 -5.67 0.06
CA ILE A 157 -3.27 -6.58 0.47
C ILE A 157 -4.57 -6.15 -0.22
N SER A 158 -5.32 -7.15 -0.69
CA SER A 158 -6.58 -6.94 -1.40
C SER A 158 -7.75 -7.52 -0.62
N LEU A 159 -8.90 -6.86 -0.72
CA LEU A 159 -10.16 -7.39 -0.19
C LEU A 159 -10.61 -8.67 -0.93
N ALA A 160 -10.10 -8.88 -2.15
CA ALA A 160 -10.41 -10.05 -2.96
C ALA A 160 -9.78 -11.35 -2.43
N LEU A 161 -8.80 -11.27 -1.53
CA LEU A 161 -8.14 -12.45 -0.98
C LEU A 161 -9.13 -13.36 -0.24
N THR A 162 -9.08 -14.63 -0.59
CA THR A 162 -9.79 -15.75 0.03
C THR A 162 -8.90 -16.49 1.02
N GLU A 163 -9.47 -17.45 1.77
CA GLU A 163 -8.69 -18.32 2.65
C GLU A 163 -7.68 -19.19 1.90
N ASP A 164 -8.02 -19.62 0.68
CA ASP A 164 -7.12 -20.39 -0.17
C ASP A 164 -5.93 -19.52 -0.62
N ASP A 165 -6.18 -18.26 -0.98
CA ASP A 165 -5.10 -17.32 -1.34
C ASP A 165 -4.16 -17.05 -0.17
N LEU A 166 -4.72 -16.90 1.05
CA LEU A 166 -3.93 -16.69 2.26
C LEU A 166 -3.10 -17.93 2.60
N SER A 167 -3.68 -19.12 2.48
CA SER A 167 -3.00 -20.39 2.72
C SER A 167 -1.89 -20.64 1.70
N LEU A 168 -2.17 -20.41 0.41
CA LEU A 168 -1.17 -20.45 -0.66
C LEU A 168 -0.02 -19.49 -0.36
N THR A 169 -0.33 -18.25 0.02
CA THR A 169 0.67 -17.23 0.34
C THR A 169 1.54 -17.63 1.52
N LEU A 170 0.96 -18.11 2.61
CA LEU A 170 1.70 -18.53 3.80
C LEU A 170 2.58 -19.76 3.54
N ASN A 171 2.09 -20.72 2.74
CA ASN A 171 2.89 -21.87 2.32
C ASN A 171 4.09 -21.44 1.47
N ALA A 172 3.89 -20.51 0.52
CA ALA A 172 4.96 -19.94 -0.29
C ALA A 172 5.98 -19.18 0.56
N VAL A 173 5.53 -18.41 1.56
CA VAL A 173 6.43 -17.71 2.51
C VAL A 173 7.26 -18.70 3.31
N SER A 174 6.63 -19.75 3.85
CA SER A 174 7.31 -20.81 4.59
C SER A 174 8.40 -21.48 3.73
N ASP A 175 8.08 -21.73 2.46
CA ASP A 175 9.03 -22.31 1.52
C ASP A 175 10.17 -21.37 1.14
N ALA A 176 9.85 -20.11 0.85
CA ALA A 176 10.84 -19.09 0.56
C ALA A 176 11.81 -18.90 1.73
N ALA A 177 11.32 -18.91 2.98
CA ALA A 177 12.16 -18.83 4.18
C ALA A 177 13.23 -19.94 4.21
N ARG A 178 12.86 -21.19 3.91
CA ARG A 178 13.79 -22.33 3.88
C ARG A 178 14.93 -22.14 2.87
N HIS A 179 14.64 -21.48 1.75
CA HIS A 179 15.60 -21.31 0.68
C HIS A 179 16.54 -20.11 0.88
N ILE A 180 16.30 -19.26 1.87
CA ILE A 180 17.11 -18.06 2.13
C ILE A 180 17.96 -18.14 3.41
N VAL A 181 18.08 -19.31 4.03
CA VAL A 181 18.84 -19.53 5.27
C VAL A 181 20.35 -19.40 5.05
N ASP A 182 20.88 -20.00 3.99
CA ASP A 182 22.33 -20.19 3.76
C ASP A 182 23.06 -19.01 3.10
N VAL A 183 22.50 -17.80 3.19
CA VAL A 183 23.13 -16.56 2.69
C VAL A 183 23.47 -15.65 3.85
#